data_AF-X1A4C4-F1
#
_entry.id   AF-X1A4C4-F1
#
_cell.length_a   1.000
_cell.length_b   1.000
_cell.length_c   1.000
_cell.angle_alpha   90.00
_cell.angle_beta   90.00
_cell.angle_gamma   90.00
#
_symmetry.space_group_name_H-M   'P 1'
#
loop_
_entity.id
_entity.type
_entity.pdbx_description
1 polymer ?
#
loop_
_entity_poly.entity_id
_entity_poly.type
_entity_poly.pdbx_seq_one_letter_code
_entity_poly.pdbx_strand_id
1 'polypeptide(L)' 'MPNKTLFAIGCITAIIITCIIKDINGAIVGAGVAAVAGLGGYAIGKIKKP' A
#
# COMPACT_ATOMS: atom_id res chain seq x y z
N MET A 1 11.82 8.36 -8.97
CA MET A 1 12.17 6.94 -8.72
C MET A 1 10.90 6.11 -8.53
N PRO A 2 10.11 5.88 -9.59
CA PRO A 2 8.82 5.18 -9.50
C PRO A 2 8.97 3.73 -9.00
N ASN A 3 10.04 3.05 -9.42
CA ASN A 3 10.30 1.65 -9.09
C ASN A 3 10.37 1.39 -7.57
N LYS A 4 10.97 2.30 -6.80
CA LYS A 4 11.08 2.14 -5.33
C LYS A 4 9.74 2.32 -4.62
N THR A 5 8.87 3.18 -5.15
CA THR A 5 7.55 3.46 -4.56
C THR A 5 6.58 2.30 -4.84
N LEU A 6 6.57 1.79 -6.07
CA LEU A 6 5.82 0.60 -6.45
C LEU A 6 6.27 -0.65 -5.67
N PHE A 7 7.58 -0.79 -5.46
CA PHE A 7 8.12 -1.88 -4.65
C PHE A 7 7.67 -1.79 -3.18
N ALA A 8 7.72 -0.59 -2.58
CA ALA A 8 7.24 -0.37 -1.22
C ALA A 8 5.73 -0.69 -1.09
N ILE A 9 4.91 -0.26 -2.06
CA ILE A 9 3.49 -0.59 -2.12
C ILE A 9 3.27 -2.10 -2.16
N GLY A 10 4.03 -2.84 -2.98
CA GLY A 10 3.97 -4.29 -3.06
C GLY A 10 4.29 -4.98 -1.73
N CYS A 11 5.37 -4.56 -1.05
CA CYS A 11 5.75 -5.11 0.26
C CYS A 11 4.68 -4.87 1.33
N ILE A 12 4.14 -3.65 1.42
CA ILE A 12 3.10 -3.32 2.40
C ILE A 12 1.83 -4.13 2.13
N THR A 13 1.47 -4.31 0.86
CA THR A 13 0.32 -5.12 0.45
C THR A 13 0.47 -6.58 0.89
N ALA A 14 1.64 -7.19 0.70
CA ALA A 14 1.91 -8.57 1.13
C ALA A 14 1.77 -8.74 2.65
N ILE A 15 2.25 -7.76 3.43
CA ILE A 15 2.13 -7.76 4.90
C ILE A 15 0.66 -7.67 5.32
N ILE A 16 -0.13 -6.78 4.71
CA ILE A 16 -1.56 -6.62 5.01
C ILE A 16 -2.31 -7.93 4.70
N ILE A 17 -2.02 -8.60 3.59
CA ILE A 17 -2.61 -9.90 3.24
C ILE A 17 -2.29 -10.94 4.31
N THR A 18 -1.05 -10.98 4.81
CA THR A 18 -0.68 -11.91 5.90
C THR A 18 -1.37 -11.55 7.21
N CYS A 19 -1.59 -10.26 7.50
CA CYS A 19 -2.37 -9.82 8.66
C CYS A 19 -3.85 -10.26 8.56
N ILE A 20 -4.44 -10.23 7.37
CA ILE A 20 -5.81 -10.71 7.12
C ILE A 20 -5.91 -12.22 7.38
N ILE A 21 -4.97 -13.02 6.85
CA ILE A 21 -4.97 -14.48 7.02
C ILE A 21 -4.81 -14.89 8.49
N LYS A 22 -4.08 -14.09 9.29
CA LYS A 22 -3.87 -14.34 10.72
C LYS A 22 -4.95 -13.75 11.63
N ASP A 23 -6.08 -13.29 11.06
CA ASP A 23 -7.22 -12.71 11.79
C ASP A 23 -6.82 -11.54 12.72
N ILE A 24 -5.92 -10.68 12.23
CA ILE A 24 -5.55 -9.46 12.96
C ILE A 24 -6.69 -8.44 12.84
N ASN A 25 -6.96 -7.74 13.95
CA ASN A 25 -7.96 -6.68 14.07
C ASN A 25 -8.09 -5.83 12.79
N GLY A 26 -9.29 -5.86 12.19
CA GLY A 26 -9.59 -5.24 10.91
C GLY A 26 -9.32 -3.74 10.85
N ALA A 27 -9.26 -3.05 12.00
CA ALA A 27 -8.88 -1.64 12.07
C ALA A 27 -7.42 -1.41 11.62
N ILE A 28 -6.51 -2.32 11.97
CA ILE A 28 -5.08 -2.23 11.59
C ILE A 28 -4.91 -2.52 10.11
N VAL A 29 -5.63 -3.52 9.61
CA VAL A 29 -5.69 -3.86 8.18
C VAL A 29 -6.24 -2.68 7.39
N GLY A 30 -7.35 -2.07 7.84
CA GLY A 30 -7.96 -0.92 7.20
C GLY A 30 -7.04 0.30 7.11
N ALA A 31 -6.31 0.61 8.19
CA ALA A 31 -5.31 1.68 8.19
C ALA A 31 -4.17 1.39 7.19
N GLY A 32 -3.71 0.14 7.10
CA GLY A 32 -2.72 -0.28 6.12
C GLY A 32 -3.22 -0.12 4.68
N VAL A 33 -4.45 -0.54 4.38
CA VAL A 33 -5.04 -0.41 3.04
C VAL A 33 -5.20 1.07 2.65
N ALA A 34 -5.63 1.92 3.58
CA ALA A 34 -5.73 3.36 3.34
C ALA A 34 -4.37 4.00 3.01
N ALA A 35 -3.30 3.60 3.71
CA ALA A 35 -1.94 4.05 3.43
C ALA A 35 -1.45 3.60 2.03
N VAL A 36 -1.75 2.37 1.63
CA VAL A 36 -1.45 1.84 0.29
C VAL A 36 -2.19 2.62 -0.79
N ALA A 37 -3.48 2.91 -0.59
CA ALA A 37 -4.29 3.69 -1.53
C ALA A 37 -3.74 5.12 -1.72
N GLY A 38 -3.33 5.79 -0.63
CA GLY A 38 -2.71 7.11 -0.68
C GLY A 38 -1.37 7.11 -1.42
N LEU A 39 -0.50 6.12 -1.15
CA LEU A 39 0.77 5.95 -1.84
C LEU A 39 0.59 5.62 -3.33
N GLY A 40 -0.40 4.80 -3.66
CA GLY A 40 -0.78 4.50 -5.05
C GLY A 40 -1.25 5.74 -5.80
N GLY A 41 -2.12 6.55 -5.18
CA GLY A 41 -2.57 7.83 -5.74
C GLY A 41 -1.43 8.83 -5.97
N TYR A 42 -0.49 8.94 -5.02
CA TYR A 42 0.71 9.77 -5.17
C TYR A 42 1.63 9.27 -6.29
N ALA A 43 1.85 7.95 -6.36
CA ALA A 43 2.67 7.35 -7.40
C ALA A 43 2.08 7.58 -8.80
N ILE A 44 0.77 7.35 -8.98
CA ILE A 44 0.07 7.60 -10.24
C ILE A 44 0.08 9.09 -10.59
N GLY A 45 -0.14 9.97 -9.62
CA GLY A 45 -0.08 11.43 -9.80
C GLY A 45 1.29 11.91 -10.28
N LYS A 46 2.37 11.35 -9.74
CA LYS A 46 3.76 11.61 -10.18
C LYS A 46 4.12 11.02 -11.55
N ILE A 47 3.45 9.94 -11.96
CA ILE A 47 3.66 9.36 -13.31
C ILE A 47 2.87 10.16 -14.35
N LYS A 48 1.68 10.64 -14.01
CA LYS A 48 0.78 11.36 -14.93
C LYS A 48 1.11 12.85 -15.07
N LYS A 49 1.77 13.45 -14.07
CA LYS A 49 2.27 14.82 -14.12
C LYS A 49 3.81 14.76 -14.09
N PRO A 50 4.48 14.81 -15.26
CA PRO A 50 5.95 14.92 -15.30
C PRO A 50 6.42 16.21 -14.64
#